data_AF-A0A966DZ81-F1
#
_entry.id   AF-A0A966DZ81-F1
#
_cell.length_a   1.000
_cell.length_b   1.000
_cell.length_c   1.000
_cell.angle_alpha   90.00
_cell.angle_beta   90.00
_cell.angle_gamma   90.00
#
_symmetry.space_group_name_H-M   'P 1'
#
loop_
_entity.id
_entity.type
_entity.pdbx_description
1 polymer ?
#
loop_
_entity_poly.entity_id
_entity_poly.type
_entity_poly.pdbx_seq_one_letter_code
_entity_poly.pdbx_strand_id
1 'polypeptide(L)'
;MPTLSQYSRHLSILIPAVGTADFPGMLVDMLRELVPCQDTTILLYPATDLPVIEYFDIPEDGGNSTLDVFVRGAFLLDPFYLTATRDRKFGVFRLRDLSPTGFKDSEYYRSWYRNCGYQDECG
;
A
#
# COMPACT_ATOMS: atom_id res chain seq x y z
N MET A 1 -19.10 11.95 -1.43
CA MET A 1 -19.02 10.66 -2.15
C MET A 1 -18.74 10.98 -3.60
N PRO A 2 -17.68 10.41 -4.20
CA PRO A 2 -17.39 10.63 -5.60
C PRO A 2 -18.56 10.15 -6.46
N THR A 3 -18.87 10.87 -7.53
CA THR A 3 -19.96 10.51 -8.42
C THR A 3 -19.52 9.38 -9.35
N LEU A 4 -20.46 8.53 -9.79
CA LEU A 4 -20.18 7.50 -10.80
C LEU A 4 -19.56 8.09 -12.07
N SER A 5 -19.91 9.34 -12.40
CA SER A 5 -19.35 10.09 -13.52
C SER A 5 -17.86 10.46 -13.32
N GLN A 6 -17.44 10.80 -12.10
CA GLN A 6 -16.04 11.06 -11.77
C GLN A 6 -15.23 9.76 -11.92
N TYR A 7 -15.71 8.68 -11.29
CA TYR A 7 -15.07 7.36 -11.40
C TYR A 7 -14.92 6.90 -12.86
N SER A 8 -16.00 7.00 -13.65
CA SER A 8 -16.00 6.61 -15.06
C SER A 8 -15.02 7.43 -15.91
N ARG A 9 -14.87 8.73 -15.60
CA ARG A 9 -13.90 9.60 -16.27
C ARG A 9 -12.47 9.14 -16.00
N HIS A 10 -12.10 8.88 -14.76
CA HIS A 10 -10.76 8.39 -14.45
C HIS A 10 -10.48 7.05 -15.13
N LEU A 11 -11.44 6.12 -15.15
CA LEU A 11 -11.26 4.82 -15.79
C LEU A 11 -10.98 4.96 -17.29
N SER A 12 -11.66 5.88 -17.98
CA SER A 12 -11.43 6.11 -19.41
C SER A 12 -10.00 6.57 -19.73
N ILE A 13 -9.33 7.21 -18.77
CA ILE A 13 -7.95 7.69 -18.87
C ILE A 13 -6.96 6.60 -18.40
N LEU A 14 -7.30 5.87 -17.33
CA LEU A 14 -6.43 4.88 -16.71
C LEU A 14 -6.30 3.59 -17.54
N ILE A 15 -7.40 3.09 -18.11
CA ILE A 15 -7.41 1.81 -18.84
C ILE A 15 -6.40 1.81 -20.02
N PRO A 16 -6.33 2.86 -20.87
CA PRO A 16 -5.33 2.91 -21.93
C PRO A 16 -3.87 2.96 -21.44
N ALA A 17 -3.63 3.41 -20.21
CA ALA A 17 -2.29 3.49 -19.63
C ALA A 17 -1.77 2.14 -19.10
N VAL A 18 -2.63 1.11 -19.01
CA VAL A 18 -2.24 -0.22 -18.50
C VAL A 18 -1.02 -0.76 -19.28
N GLY A 19 -0.01 -1.20 -18.53
CA GLY A 19 1.24 -1.71 -19.10
C GLY A 19 2.29 -0.65 -19.43
N THR A 20 1.98 0.64 -19.21
CA THR A 20 2.95 1.73 -19.30
C THR A 20 3.53 2.07 -17.92
N ALA A 21 4.66 2.77 -17.90
CA ALA A 21 5.29 3.24 -16.67
C ALA A 21 4.44 4.29 -15.91
N ASP A 22 3.51 4.95 -16.58
CA ASP A 22 2.67 6.00 -15.99
C ASP A 22 1.47 5.42 -15.22
N PHE A 23 1.13 4.15 -15.45
CA PHE A 23 -0.07 3.52 -14.87
C PHE A 23 -0.13 3.57 -13.34
N PRO A 24 0.93 3.21 -12.58
CA PRO A 24 0.87 3.20 -11.12
C PRO A 24 0.54 4.58 -10.55
N GLY A 25 1.19 5.64 -11.05
CA GLY A 25 0.91 7.01 -10.63
C GLY A 25 -0.50 7.46 -10.96
N MET A 26 -0.97 7.19 -12.18
CA MET A 26 -2.34 7.53 -12.60
C MET A 26 -3.41 6.79 -11.79
N LEU A 27 -3.15 5.55 -11.37
CA LEU A 27 -4.04 4.78 -10.50
C LEU A 27 -4.12 5.43 -9.12
N VAL A 28 -2.99 5.82 -8.55
CA VAL A 28 -2.94 6.50 -7.25
C VAL A 28 -3.67 7.85 -7.30
N ASP A 29 -3.46 8.64 -8.37
CA ASP A 29 -4.15 9.92 -8.55
C ASP A 29 -5.67 9.74 -8.61
N MET A 30 -6.17 8.73 -9.33
CA MET A 30 -7.59 8.38 -9.31
C MET A 30 -8.04 8.04 -7.88
N LEU A 31 -7.32 7.18 -7.15
CA LEU A 31 -7.73 6.75 -5.81
C LEU A 31 -7.83 7.92 -4.84
N ARG A 32 -6.89 8.87 -4.90
CA ARG A 32 -6.89 10.10 -4.09
C ARG A 32 -8.08 11.01 -4.35
N GLU A 33 -8.56 11.06 -5.60
CA GLU A 33 -9.77 11.81 -5.93
C GLU A 33 -11.05 11.18 -5.36
N LEU A 34 -11.03 9.88 -5.08
CA LEU A 34 -12.18 9.12 -4.59
C LEU A 34 -12.18 8.97 -3.07
N VAL A 35 -11.00 8.82 -2.46
CA VAL A 35 -10.80 8.55 -1.04
C VAL A 35 -9.60 9.37 -0.53
N PRO A 36 -9.72 10.05 0.63
CA PRO A 36 -8.57 10.72 1.24
C PRO A 36 -7.45 9.72 1.53
N CYS A 37 -6.28 9.94 0.93
CA CYS A 37 -5.09 9.12 1.13
C CYS A 37 -3.87 10.04 1.22
N GLN A 38 -3.12 9.94 2.31
CA GLN A 38 -1.95 10.80 2.58
C GLN A 38 -0.63 10.16 2.15
N ASP A 39 -0.56 8.83 2.12
CA ASP A 39 0.62 8.07 1.71
C ASP A 39 0.13 6.85 0.92
N THR A 40 0.66 6.67 -0.28
CA THR A 40 0.31 5.55 -1.15
C THR A 40 1.56 4.84 -1.64
N THR A 41 1.57 3.52 -1.45
CA THR A 41 2.59 2.63 -1.99
C THR A 41 1.91 1.47 -2.72
N ILE A 42 2.44 1.10 -3.89
CA ILE A 42 2.04 -0.11 -4.62
C ILE A 42 3.18 -1.11 -4.50
N LEU A 43 2.89 -2.23 -3.84
CA LEU A 43 3.82 -3.32 -3.61
C LEU A 43 3.39 -4.55 -4.41
N LEU A 44 4.33 -5.16 -5.10
CA LEU A 44 4.20 -6.48 -5.67
C LEU A 44 4.92 -7.47 -4.76
N TYR A 45 4.26 -8.57 -4.38
CA TYR A 45 4.85 -9.67 -3.62
C TYR A 45 5.09 -10.88 -4.54
N PRO A 46 6.32 -11.09 -5.03
CA PRO A 46 6.68 -12.30 -5.77
C PRO A 46 6.62 -13.53 -4.86
N ALA A 47 6.40 -14.71 -5.44
CA ALA A 47 6.24 -15.94 -4.65
C ALA A 47 7.48 -16.34 -3.85
N THR A 48 8.68 -16.04 -4.35
CA THR A 48 9.96 -16.48 -3.76
C THR A 48 11.04 -15.40 -3.78
N ASP A 49 10.66 -14.13 -3.95
CA ASP A 49 11.60 -13.01 -4.06
C ASP A 49 11.16 -11.85 -3.15
N LEU A 50 12.03 -10.85 -3.00
CA LEU A 50 11.75 -9.65 -2.23
C LEU A 50 10.59 -8.84 -2.84
N PRO A 51 9.84 -8.07 -2.03
CA PRO A 51 8.82 -7.17 -2.53
C PRO A 51 9.40 -6.18 -3.53
N VAL A 52 8.66 -5.94 -4.61
CA VAL A 52 8.99 -4.91 -5.60
C VAL A 52 8.10 -3.70 -5.33
N ILE A 53 8.71 -2.53 -5.22
CA ILE A 53 7.99 -1.26 -5.10
C ILE A 53 7.70 -0.76 -6.52
N GLU A 54 6.45 -0.87 -6.94
CA GLU A 54 5.98 -0.37 -8.25
C GLU A 54 5.67 1.13 -8.21
N TYR A 55 5.28 1.62 -7.04
CA TYR A 55 5.03 3.04 -6.78
C TYR A 55 5.19 3.34 -5.30
N PHE A 56 5.69 4.52 -4.98
CA PHE A 56 5.63 5.08 -3.64
C PHE A 56 5.58 6.60 -3.73
N ASP A 57 4.95 7.24 -2.75
CA ASP A 57 5.03 8.69 -2.61
C ASP A 57 6.43 9.12 -2.20
N ILE A 58 7.02 10.01 -2.99
CA ILE A 58 8.30 10.62 -2.66
C ILE A 58 8.05 11.62 -1.52
N PRO A 59 8.67 11.44 -0.34
CA PRO A 59 8.52 12.41 0.74
C PRO A 59 9.01 13.79 0.30
N GLU A 60 8.23 14.85 0.56
CA GLU A 60 8.56 16.23 0.15
C GLU A 60 9.93 16.70 0.67
N ASP A 61 10.38 16.16 1.81
CA ASP A 61 11.64 16.54 2.46
C ASP A 61 12.87 15.74 1.98
N GLY A 62 12.73 14.84 0.99
CA GLY A 62 13.84 14.04 0.47
C GLY A 62 14.47 13.06 1.49
N GLY A 63 13.76 12.77 2.59
CA GLY A 63 14.19 11.82 3.61
C GLY A 63 14.21 10.38 3.08
N ASN A 64 15.00 9.51 3.72
CA ASN A 64 14.97 8.08 3.43
C ASN A 64 13.59 7.51 3.76
N SER A 65 12.93 6.93 2.76
CA SER A 65 11.69 6.18 2.97
C SER A 65 11.94 5.01 3.91
N THR A 66 11.00 4.77 4.83
CA THR A 66 11.00 3.56 5.68
C THR A 66 10.80 2.28 4.86
N LEU A 67 10.44 2.41 3.57
CA LEU A 67 10.27 1.29 2.63
C LEU A 67 11.56 0.49 2.38
N ASP A 68 12.74 1.12 2.46
CA ASP A 68 14.00 0.38 2.35
C ASP A 68 14.15 -0.66 3.48
N VAL A 69 13.74 -0.31 4.69
CA VAL A 69 13.73 -1.22 5.84
C VAL A 69 12.62 -2.27 5.66
N PHE A 70 11.48 -1.85 5.10
CA PHE A 70 10.36 -2.74 4.80
C PHE A 70 10.77 -3.89 3.88
N VAL A 71 11.30 -3.57 2.69
CA VAL A 71 11.69 -4.55 1.66
C VAL A 71 12.80 -5.49 2.13
N ARG A 72 13.68 -5.02 3.03
CA ARG A 72 14.78 -5.85 3.58
C ARG A 72 14.34 -6.93 4.57
N GLY A 73 13.10 -6.90 5.05
CA GLY A 73 12.59 -8.00 5.86
C GLY A 73 11.38 -7.68 6.74
N ALA A 74 11.07 -6.41 7.00
CA ALA A 74 9.89 -6.07 7.81
C ALA A 74 8.57 -6.54 7.14
N PHE A 75 8.53 -6.65 5.81
CA PHE A 75 7.39 -7.20 5.07
C PHE A 75 7.02 -8.63 5.47
N LEU A 76 7.96 -9.43 6.00
CA LEU A 76 7.67 -10.79 6.45
C LEU A 76 6.70 -10.82 7.64
N LEU A 77 6.59 -9.71 8.36
CA LEU A 77 5.69 -9.54 9.49
C LEU A 77 4.48 -8.64 9.15
N ASP A 78 4.40 -8.16 7.91
CA ASP A 78 3.28 -7.33 7.44
C ASP A 78 1.97 -8.15 7.42
N PRO A 79 0.91 -7.69 8.12
CA PRO A 79 -0.39 -8.35 8.09
C PRO A 79 -0.97 -8.52 6.67
N PHE A 80 -0.72 -7.60 5.74
CA PHE A 80 -1.20 -7.74 4.35
C PHE A 80 -0.46 -8.87 3.64
N TYR A 81 0.87 -8.90 3.72
CA TYR A 81 1.69 -9.98 3.18
C TYR A 81 1.29 -11.35 3.75
N LEU A 82 1.13 -11.46 5.07
CA LEU A 82 0.75 -12.71 5.75
C LEU A 82 -0.65 -13.17 5.34
N THR A 83 -1.60 -12.25 5.21
CA THR A 83 -2.98 -12.56 4.79
C THR A 83 -3.03 -13.12 3.36
N ALA A 84 -2.25 -12.53 2.46
CA ALA A 84 -2.18 -12.97 1.06
C ALA A 84 -1.44 -14.31 0.93
N THR A 85 -0.30 -14.49 1.61
CA THR A 85 0.58 -15.66 1.42
C THR A 85 0.21 -16.86 2.28
N ARG A 86 -0.13 -16.64 3.56
CA ARG A 86 -0.45 -17.72 4.50
C ARG A 86 -1.93 -18.08 4.44
N ASP A 87 -2.80 -17.08 4.52
CA ASP A 87 -4.24 -17.30 4.64
C ASP A 87 -4.94 -17.36 3.26
N ARG A 88 -4.21 -17.01 2.18
CA ARG A 88 -4.68 -17.00 0.79
C ARG A 88 -5.96 -16.19 0.58
N LYS A 89 -6.09 -15.08 1.31
CA LYS A 89 -7.23 -14.16 1.20
C LYS A 89 -6.84 -12.96 0.34
N PHE A 90 -7.72 -12.61 -0.60
CA PHE A 90 -7.53 -11.51 -1.54
C PHE A 90 -8.75 -10.60 -1.48
N GLY A 91 -8.51 -9.30 -1.53
CA GLY A 91 -9.54 -8.28 -1.37
C GLY A 91 -8.92 -7.00 -0.84
N VAL A 92 -9.78 -6.07 -0.41
CA VAL A 92 -9.36 -4.85 0.28
C VAL A 92 -9.65 -5.02 1.76
N PHE A 93 -8.63 -4.87 2.58
CA PHE A 93 -8.69 -5.03 4.01
C PHE A 93 -8.25 -3.76 4.70
N ARG A 94 -8.77 -3.50 5.90
CA ARG A 94 -8.21 -2.48 6.78
C ARG A 94 -7.18 -3.16 7.67
N LEU A 95 -6.08 -2.48 7.95
CA LEU A 95 -5.04 -3.02 8.82
C LEU A 95 -5.60 -3.46 10.18
N ARG A 96 -6.51 -2.68 10.78
CA ARG A 96 -7.16 -3.04 12.06
C ARG A 96 -7.94 -4.37 12.03
N ASP A 97 -8.39 -4.81 10.86
CA ASP A 97 -9.15 -6.05 10.70
C ASP A 97 -8.21 -7.26 10.50
N LEU A 98 -6.99 -7.01 10.03
CA LEU A 98 -5.94 -8.03 9.84
C LEU A 98 -5.03 -8.18 11.06
N SER A 99 -4.80 -7.07 11.77
CA SER A 99 -3.85 -7.01 12.87
C SER A 99 -4.38 -7.74 14.11
N PRO A 100 -3.51 -8.51 14.80
CA PRO A 100 -3.91 -9.23 16.00
C PRO A 100 -4.25 -8.27 17.15
N THR A 101 -5.01 -8.78 18.13
CA THR A 101 -5.21 -8.10 19.41
C THR A 101 -3.84 -7.79 20.03
N GLY A 102 -3.57 -6.51 20.34
CA GLY A 102 -2.23 -6.10 20.78
C GLY A 102 -1.25 -5.80 19.64
N PHE A 103 -1.74 -5.37 18.46
CA PHE A 103 -0.87 -4.96 17.33
C PHE A 103 0.30 -4.06 17.75
N LYS A 104 0.08 -3.12 18.68
CA LYS A 104 1.12 -2.21 19.19
C LYS A 104 2.26 -2.92 19.95
N ASP A 105 2.01 -4.14 20.42
CA ASP A 105 2.99 -5.00 21.08
C ASP A 105 3.72 -5.93 20.10
N SER A 106 3.24 -6.02 18.85
CA SER A 106 3.86 -6.85 17.81
C SER A 106 5.26 -6.37 17.43
N GLU A 107 6.11 -7.32 17.01
CA GLU A 107 7.44 -7.02 16.52
C GLU A 107 7.41 -6.15 15.26
N TYR A 108 6.42 -6.34 14.39
CA TYR A 108 6.17 -5.50 13.23
C TYR A 108 5.96 -4.03 13.63
N TYR A 109 5.08 -3.80 14.62
CA TYR A 109 4.79 -2.44 15.06
C TYR A 109 6.00 -1.77 15.70
N ARG A 110 6.73 -2.51 16.54
CA ARG A 110 7.87 -1.98 17.29
C ARG A 110 9.10 -1.71 16.41
N SER A 111 9.34 -2.55 15.40
CA SER A 111 10.52 -2.45 14.54
C SER A 111 10.36 -1.45 13.41
N TRP A 112 9.15 -1.32 12.84
CA TRP A 112 8.93 -0.57 11.62
C TRP A 112 7.73 0.38 11.69
N TYR A 113 6.52 -0.13 11.93
CA TYR A 113 5.28 0.64 11.76
C TYR A 113 5.25 1.95 12.59
N ARG A 114 5.71 1.90 13.85
CA ARG A 114 5.75 3.06 14.74
C ARG A 114 6.62 4.22 14.22
N ASN A 115 7.57 3.93 13.34
CA ASN A 115 8.51 4.91 12.79
C ASN A 115 8.01 5.51 11.48
N CYS A 116 6.94 4.96 10.90
CA CYS A 116 6.37 5.44 9.64
C CYS A 116 5.38 6.60 9.83
N GLY A 117 4.89 6.82 11.06
CA GLY A 117 3.94 7.89 11.35
C GLY A 117 2.49 7.58 10.96
N TYR A 118 2.22 6.38 10.44
CA TYR A 118 0.90 5.95 10.01
C TYR A 118 -0.09 5.81 11.17
N GLN A 119 -1.31 6.26 10.95
CA GLN A 119 -2.41 6.15 11.92
C GLN A 119 -3.37 5.01 11.57
N ASP A 120 -3.66 4.86 10.28
CA ASP A 120 -4.45 3.78 9.71
C ASP A 120 -3.98 3.46 8.29
N GLU A 121 -4.34 2.27 7.82
CA GLU A 121 -3.98 1.75 6.50
C GLU A 121 -5.08 0.82 5.98
N CYS A 122 -5.19 0.76 4.65
CA CYS A 122 -5.92 -0.27 3.94
C CYS A 122 -5.19 -0.68 2.66
N GLY A 123 -5.34 -1.96 2.30
CA GLY A 123 -4.65 -2.59 1.18
C GLY A 123 -5.25 -3.95 0.85
#